data_AF-A0A9E5TKN9-F1
#
_entry.id   AF-A0A9E5TKN9-F1
#
_cell.length_a   1.000
_cell.length_b   1.000
_cell.length_c   1.000
_cell.angle_alpha   90.00
_cell.angle_beta   90.00
_cell.angle_gamma   90.00
#
_symmetry.space_group_name_H-M   'P 1'
#
loop_
_entity.id
_entity.type
_entity.pdbx_description
1 polymer ?
#
loop_
_entity_poly.entity_id
_entity_poly.type
_entity_poly.pdbx_seq_one_letter_code
_entity_poly.pdbx_strand_id
1 'polypeptide(L)'
;MSPEAKVGGERTPSRRFDDQKANQEKVKGRSESSPSQPQDPRLSEGFRALGSDTRIQILRQLMQGDQGVPELAAVLNLHPVTVRYHINILLREGLIDQLSYRREGVPGRPEIHYRLRPERLVAGFPPRQYQLLSDILLQLIVGSLDPRRRREALYAAGRRGGEELIQGIERSAQLSVWNPERFVHLFLQGALLEMGLQTELLELREDGVHYRLFTCPFQEIA
;
A
#
# COMPACT_ATOMS: atom_id res chain seq x y z
N MET A 1 2.85 38.58 35.48
CA MET A 1 3.45 39.58 34.57
C MET A 1 3.27 39.07 33.15
N SER A 2 2.27 39.59 32.45
CA SER A 2 2.09 39.46 31.00
C SER A 2 3.03 40.41 30.26
N PRO A 3 3.12 40.31 28.93
CA PRO A 3 2.80 41.51 28.17
C PRO A 3 1.86 41.26 26.99
N GLU A 4 0.82 42.10 26.92
CA GLU A 4 -0.01 42.38 25.75
C GLU A 4 0.72 43.34 24.81
N ALA A 5 0.41 43.27 23.51
CA ALA A 5 0.61 44.39 22.59
C ALA A 5 -0.64 44.57 21.72
N LYS A 6 -1.35 45.67 21.94
CA LYS A 6 -2.39 46.25 21.09
C LYS A 6 -1.76 47.36 20.24
N VAL A 7 -2.08 47.42 18.95
CA VAL A 7 -2.10 48.67 18.18
C VAL A 7 -3.35 48.66 17.32
N GLY A 8 -4.18 49.71 17.43
CA GLY A 8 -5.41 49.91 16.68
C GLY A 8 -5.40 51.20 15.87
N GLY A 9 -6.47 51.37 15.09
CA GLY A 9 -6.91 52.60 14.42
C GLY A 9 -6.23 52.83 13.05
N GLU A 10 -6.88 53.26 11.97
CA GLU A 10 -8.20 53.85 11.79
C GLU A 10 -8.74 53.58 10.37
N ARG A 11 -10.08 53.51 10.24
CA ARG A 11 -10.82 53.62 8.96
C ARG A 11 -10.97 55.11 8.65
N THR A 12 -11.19 55.58 7.42
CA THR A 12 -12.52 55.75 6.75
C THR A 12 -12.28 56.56 5.43
N PRO A 13 -13.27 56.89 4.57
CA PRO A 13 -13.88 56.10 3.49
C PRO A 13 -13.75 56.73 2.08
N SER A 14 -14.40 56.05 1.12
CA SER A 14 -15.22 56.62 0.04
C SER A 14 -14.55 56.78 -1.32
N ARG A 15 -15.05 56.01 -2.29
CA ARG A 15 -15.51 56.58 -3.57
C ARG A 15 -16.60 55.71 -4.18
N ARG A 16 -17.61 56.44 -4.65
CA ARG A 16 -18.91 56.00 -5.18
C ARG A 16 -18.75 55.08 -6.38
N PHE A 17 -19.57 54.03 -6.41
CA PHE A 17 -19.98 53.37 -7.63
C PHE A 17 -21.17 54.17 -8.20
N ASP A 18 -20.97 54.81 -9.34
CA ASP A 18 -22.06 55.19 -10.25
C ASP A 18 -21.60 54.89 -11.68
N ASP A 19 -22.37 54.01 -12.32
CA ASP A 19 -22.67 53.83 -13.74
C ASP A 19 -21.66 54.30 -14.81
N GLN A 20 -21.21 53.34 -15.63
CA GLN A 20 -21.42 53.48 -17.08
C GLN A 20 -21.34 52.13 -17.82
N LYS A 21 -22.33 51.96 -18.71
CA LYS A 21 -22.56 50.81 -19.59
C LYS A 21 -21.50 50.68 -20.69
N ALA A 22 -21.44 49.44 -21.20
CA ALA A 22 -21.11 49.04 -22.57
C ALA A 22 -19.63 49.13 -23.01
N ASN A 23 -18.99 47.97 -23.19
CA ASN A 23 -18.78 47.46 -24.54
C ASN A 23 -18.40 45.96 -24.48
N GLN A 24 -19.25 45.09 -25.01
CA GLN A 24 -18.87 43.69 -25.28
C GLN A 24 -18.22 43.64 -26.65
N GLU A 25 -16.89 43.80 -26.70
CA GLU A 25 -16.11 43.42 -27.87
C GLU A 25 -15.59 42.00 -27.71
N LYS A 26 -15.98 41.21 -28.70
CA LYS A 26 -15.82 39.77 -28.85
C LYS A 26 -14.34 39.45 -29.12
N VAL A 27 -13.53 39.28 -28.06
CA VAL A 27 -12.17 38.75 -28.20
C VAL A 27 -12.26 37.26 -28.50
N LYS A 28 -11.98 36.93 -29.77
CA LYS A 28 -11.81 35.57 -30.28
C LYS A 28 -10.68 34.90 -29.50
N GLY A 29 -11.03 34.15 -28.46
CA GLY A 29 -10.10 33.38 -27.64
C GLY A 29 -9.38 32.35 -28.49
N ARG A 30 -8.13 32.65 -28.84
CA ARG A 30 -7.14 31.65 -29.23
C ARG A 30 -6.95 30.77 -28.00
N SER A 31 -7.29 29.49 -28.10
CA SER A 31 -7.08 28.52 -27.02
C SER A 31 -5.57 28.38 -26.80
N GLU A 32 -5.02 29.19 -25.91
CA GLU A 32 -3.70 28.94 -25.35
C GLU A 32 -3.80 27.68 -24.52
N SER A 33 -3.38 26.56 -25.10
CA SER A 33 -3.15 25.32 -24.38
C SER A 33 -2.18 25.62 -23.25
N SER A 34 -2.67 25.59 -22.01
CA SER A 34 -1.84 25.66 -20.81
C SER A 34 -0.70 24.63 -20.91
N PRO A 35 0.52 24.95 -20.45
CA PRO A 35 1.63 24.01 -20.51
C PRO A 35 1.23 22.74 -19.76
N SER A 36 1.17 21.62 -20.47
CA SER A 36 0.91 20.31 -19.88
C SER A 36 1.93 20.08 -18.77
N GLN A 37 1.44 19.93 -17.54
CA GLN A 37 2.27 19.54 -16.40
C GLN A 37 3.09 18.29 -16.79
N PRO A 38 4.34 18.17 -16.31
CA PRO A 38 5.11 16.95 -16.53
C PRO A 38 4.33 15.76 -15.96
N GLN A 39 3.70 14.99 -16.85
CA GLN A 39 3.05 13.74 -16.49
C GLN A 39 4.18 12.78 -16.18
N ASP A 40 4.28 12.28 -14.94
CA ASP A 40 5.17 11.15 -14.66
C ASP A 40 4.50 9.88 -15.25
N PRO A 41 4.98 9.36 -16.39
CA PRO A 41 4.30 8.27 -17.08
C PRO A 41 4.17 7.03 -16.17
N ARG A 42 5.16 6.81 -15.29
CA ARG A 42 5.21 5.68 -14.35
C ARG A 42 4.04 5.65 -13.37
N LEU A 43 3.55 6.82 -12.95
CA LEU A 43 2.38 6.91 -12.07
C LEU A 43 1.11 6.55 -12.86
N SER A 44 0.92 7.13 -14.04
CA SER A 44 -0.29 6.91 -14.88
C SER A 44 -0.44 5.46 -15.37
N GLU A 45 0.68 4.77 -15.55
CA GLU A 45 0.78 3.40 -16.05
C GLU A 45 0.46 2.41 -14.91
N GLY A 46 1.13 2.54 -13.76
CA GLY A 46 0.86 1.73 -12.57
C GLY A 46 -0.58 1.88 -12.04
N PHE A 47 -1.14 3.08 -12.01
CA PHE A 47 -2.55 3.28 -11.60
C PHE A 47 -3.55 2.60 -12.56
N ARG A 48 -3.27 2.57 -13.87
CA ARG A 48 -4.12 1.85 -14.84
C ARG A 48 -4.01 0.35 -14.66
N ALA A 49 -2.82 -0.17 -14.38
CA ALA A 49 -2.60 -1.57 -14.08
C ALA A 49 -3.42 -2.02 -12.86
N LEU A 50 -3.46 -1.22 -11.81
CA LEU A 50 -4.24 -1.55 -10.60
C LEU A 50 -5.76 -1.32 -10.73
N GLY A 51 -6.21 -0.59 -11.75
CA GLY A 51 -7.65 -0.31 -11.96
C GLY A 51 -8.52 -1.49 -12.43
N SER A 52 -8.02 -2.73 -12.43
CA SER A 52 -8.79 -3.93 -12.81
C SER A 52 -8.80 -4.96 -11.71
N ASP A 53 -9.99 -5.36 -11.28
CA ASP A 53 -10.19 -6.36 -10.23
C ASP A 53 -9.46 -7.67 -10.55
N THR A 54 -9.51 -8.14 -11.81
CA THR A 54 -8.79 -9.35 -12.23
C THR A 54 -7.28 -9.22 -12.07
N ARG A 55 -6.70 -8.06 -12.40
CA ARG A 55 -5.25 -7.83 -12.21
C ARG A 55 -4.89 -7.79 -10.73
N ILE A 56 -5.72 -7.17 -9.90
CA ILE A 56 -5.57 -7.20 -8.44
C ILE A 56 -5.65 -8.63 -7.90
N GLN A 57 -6.60 -9.43 -8.38
CA GLN A 57 -6.73 -10.84 -7.98
C GLN A 57 -5.51 -11.66 -8.39
N ILE A 58 -4.97 -11.47 -9.59
CA ILE A 58 -3.71 -12.12 -10.02
C ILE A 58 -2.57 -11.72 -9.09
N LEU A 59 -2.38 -10.43 -8.79
CA LEU A 59 -1.33 -9.97 -7.88
C LEU A 59 -1.49 -10.59 -6.48
N ARG A 60 -2.72 -10.68 -5.95
CA ARG A 60 -2.99 -11.33 -4.66
C ARG A 60 -2.64 -12.82 -4.67
N GLN A 61 -2.87 -13.52 -5.77
CA GLN A 61 -2.46 -14.92 -5.91
C GLN A 61 -0.94 -15.05 -5.93
N LEU A 62 -0.26 -14.17 -6.67
CA LEU A 62 1.21 -14.14 -6.73
C LEU A 62 1.89 -13.69 -5.42
N MET A 63 1.16 -13.04 -4.51
CA MET A 63 1.64 -12.79 -3.14
C MET A 63 1.83 -14.08 -2.34
N GLN A 64 1.12 -15.17 -2.71
CA GLN A 64 1.18 -16.46 -2.01
C GLN A 64 2.26 -17.39 -2.56
N GLY A 65 2.80 -17.08 -3.75
CA GLY A 65 3.88 -17.82 -4.39
C GLY A 65 3.87 -17.69 -5.91
N ASP A 66 4.93 -18.22 -6.54
CA ASP A 66 5.07 -18.18 -8.00
C ASP A 66 4.09 -19.14 -8.68
N GLN A 67 3.28 -18.65 -9.61
CA GLN A 67 2.26 -19.45 -10.30
C GLN A 67 2.29 -19.26 -11.82
N GLY A 68 1.90 -20.30 -12.55
CA GLY A 68 1.72 -20.25 -14.00
C GLY A 68 0.32 -19.80 -14.41
N VAL A 69 0.12 -19.67 -15.73
CA VAL A 69 -1.20 -19.38 -16.31
C VAL A 69 -2.24 -20.44 -15.96
N PRO A 70 -1.97 -21.75 -16.04
CA PRO A 70 -2.98 -22.77 -15.75
C PRO A 70 -3.49 -22.70 -14.31
N GLU A 71 -2.60 -22.50 -13.34
CA GLU A 71 -2.95 -22.37 -11.92
C GLU A 71 -3.82 -21.13 -11.68
N LEU A 72 -3.38 -19.98 -12.20
CA LEU A 72 -4.13 -18.73 -12.08
C LEU A 72 -5.49 -18.81 -12.78
N ALA A 73 -5.59 -19.45 -13.94
CA ALA A 73 -6.84 -19.66 -14.66
C ALA A 73 -7.82 -20.53 -13.87
N ALA A 74 -7.33 -21.60 -13.25
CA ALA A 74 -8.13 -22.48 -12.42
C ALA A 74 -8.66 -21.76 -11.17
N VAL A 75 -7.77 -21.08 -10.42
CA VAL A 75 -8.15 -20.40 -9.16
C VAL A 75 -9.10 -19.24 -9.41
N LEU A 76 -8.90 -18.48 -10.47
CA LEU A 76 -9.74 -17.32 -10.80
C LEU A 76 -11.01 -17.69 -11.60
N ASN A 77 -11.17 -18.96 -11.97
CA ASN A 77 -12.23 -19.45 -12.86
C ASN A 77 -12.31 -18.64 -14.16
N LEU A 78 -11.16 -18.42 -14.80
CA LEU A 78 -11.01 -17.64 -16.03
C LEU A 78 -10.41 -18.49 -17.14
N HIS A 79 -10.73 -18.13 -18.40
CA HIS A 79 -10.08 -18.76 -19.53
C HIS A 79 -8.58 -18.40 -19.58
N PRO A 80 -7.66 -19.34 -19.89
CA PRO A 80 -6.22 -19.09 -19.92
C PRO A 80 -5.79 -17.91 -20.81
N VAL A 81 -6.51 -17.68 -21.92
CA VAL A 81 -6.25 -16.53 -22.81
C VAL A 81 -6.51 -15.19 -22.10
N THR A 82 -7.57 -15.11 -21.30
CA THR A 82 -7.89 -13.90 -20.51
C THR A 82 -6.82 -13.65 -19.47
N VAL A 83 -6.37 -14.69 -18.76
CA VAL A 83 -5.29 -14.58 -17.77
C VAL A 83 -3.99 -14.09 -18.43
N ARG A 84 -3.62 -14.65 -19.60
CA ARG A 84 -2.44 -14.19 -20.37
C ARG A 84 -2.53 -12.72 -20.75
N TYR A 85 -3.70 -12.24 -21.14
CA TYR A 85 -3.91 -10.82 -21.44
C TYR A 85 -3.58 -9.94 -20.22
N HIS A 86 -4.11 -10.29 -19.04
CA HIS A 86 -3.85 -9.53 -17.81
C HIS A 86 -2.38 -9.62 -17.36
N ILE A 87 -1.76 -10.79 -17.45
CA ILE A 87 -0.34 -10.99 -17.15
C ILE A 87 0.56 -10.14 -18.04
N ASN A 88 0.27 -10.06 -19.35
CA ASN A 88 1.06 -9.24 -20.27
C ASN A 88 1.02 -7.75 -19.92
N ILE A 89 -0.11 -7.27 -19.36
CA ILE A 89 -0.19 -5.91 -18.83
C ILE A 89 0.68 -5.82 -17.58
N LEU A 90 0.50 -6.70 -16.60
CA LEU A 90 1.28 -6.69 -15.35
C LEU A 90 2.81 -6.75 -15.58
N LEU A 91 3.27 -7.54 -16.56
CA LEU A 91 4.68 -7.61 -16.98
C LEU A 91 5.17 -6.29 -17.58
N ARG A 92 4.39 -5.70 -18.48
CA ARG A 92 4.73 -4.42 -19.13
C ARG A 92 4.85 -3.29 -18.11
N GLU A 93 3.99 -3.33 -17.11
CA GLU A 93 3.91 -2.38 -16.00
C GLU A 93 4.96 -2.66 -14.92
N GLY A 94 5.76 -3.72 -15.08
CA GLY A 94 6.83 -4.09 -14.17
C GLY A 94 6.35 -4.61 -12.81
N LEU A 95 5.08 -4.98 -12.66
CA LEU A 95 4.50 -5.42 -11.38
C LEU A 95 4.81 -6.88 -11.06
N ILE A 96 5.17 -7.67 -12.08
CA ILE A 96 5.53 -9.08 -11.97
C ILE A 96 6.73 -9.40 -12.85
N ASP A 97 7.47 -10.45 -12.50
CA ASP A 97 8.56 -10.99 -13.30
C ASP A 97 8.19 -12.39 -13.84
N GLN A 98 8.78 -12.75 -14.98
CA GLN A 98 8.63 -14.08 -15.58
C GLN A 98 9.78 -15.00 -15.16
N LEU A 99 9.45 -16.20 -14.70
CA LEU A 99 10.40 -17.23 -14.28
C LEU A 99 10.29 -18.46 -15.17
N SER A 100 11.44 -19.01 -15.57
CA SER A 100 11.51 -20.34 -16.14
C SER A 100 11.56 -21.36 -15.01
N TYR A 101 10.46 -22.06 -14.79
CA TYR A 101 10.34 -23.10 -13.79
C TYR A 101 10.67 -24.46 -14.40
N ARG A 102 11.61 -25.18 -13.81
CA ARG A 102 11.93 -26.56 -14.18
C ARG A 102 11.82 -27.42 -12.93
N ARG A 103 10.90 -28.38 -12.93
CA ARG A 103 10.90 -29.43 -11.91
C ARG A 103 12.14 -30.28 -12.08
N GLU A 104 12.97 -30.38 -11.04
CA GLU A 104 14.15 -31.24 -11.06
C GLU A 104 13.74 -32.69 -11.38
N GLY A 105 14.48 -33.33 -12.29
CA GLY A 105 14.28 -34.74 -12.64
C GLY A 105 13.15 -35.07 -13.64
N VAL A 106 12.40 -34.09 -14.16
CA VAL A 106 11.34 -34.33 -15.15
C VAL A 106 11.77 -33.84 -16.55
N PRO A 107 11.90 -34.72 -17.55
CA PRO A 107 12.11 -34.32 -18.94
C PRO A 107 10.88 -33.55 -19.47
N GLY A 108 11.07 -32.32 -19.95
CA GLY A 108 9.99 -31.50 -20.49
C GLY A 108 10.42 -30.09 -20.82
N ARG A 109 9.55 -29.36 -21.55
CA ARG A 109 9.73 -27.91 -21.75
C ARG A 109 9.58 -27.22 -20.38
N PRO A 110 10.50 -26.33 -19.99
CA PRO A 110 10.35 -25.53 -18.77
C PRO A 110 9.00 -24.82 -18.76
N GLU A 111 8.31 -24.88 -17.62
CA GLU A 111 7.06 -24.17 -17.40
C GLU A 111 7.37 -22.69 -17.13
N ILE A 112 6.43 -21.81 -17.48
CA ILE A 112 6.57 -20.38 -17.20
C ILE A 112 5.71 -20.06 -15.99
N HIS A 113 6.35 -19.61 -14.93
CA HIS A 113 5.71 -19.07 -13.75
C HIS A 113 5.91 -17.56 -13.70
N TYR A 114 5.08 -16.88 -12.93
CA TYR A 114 5.17 -15.46 -12.68
C TYR A 114 5.37 -15.23 -11.20
N ARG A 115 6.14 -14.21 -10.87
CA ARG A 115 6.45 -13.80 -9.51
C ARG A 115 6.05 -12.35 -9.30
N LEU A 116 5.49 -12.04 -8.14
CA LEU A 116 5.28 -10.66 -7.73
C LEU A 116 6.63 -9.95 -7.55
N ARG A 117 6.80 -8.80 -8.18
CA ARG A 117 7.98 -7.98 -7.94
C ARG A 117 7.91 -7.38 -6.52
N PRO A 118 8.96 -7.49 -5.69
CA PRO A 118 8.94 -6.98 -4.32
C PRO A 118 8.96 -5.45 -4.25
N GLU A 119 9.43 -4.77 -5.31
CA GLU A 119 9.47 -3.31 -5.32
C GLU A 119 8.08 -2.68 -5.35
N ARG A 120 7.91 -1.66 -4.50
CA ARG A 120 6.76 -0.75 -4.31
C ARG A 120 5.83 -0.66 -5.54
N LEU A 121 4.81 -1.54 -5.58
CA LEU A 121 3.90 -1.72 -6.71
C LEU A 121 3.26 -0.40 -7.20
N VAL A 122 3.06 0.59 -6.32
CA VAL A 122 2.74 1.98 -6.69
C VAL A 122 3.32 2.95 -5.66
N ALA A 123 4.09 3.95 -6.11
CA ALA A 123 4.43 5.09 -5.28
C ALA A 123 3.17 5.95 -5.07
N GLY A 124 2.79 6.22 -3.81
CA GLY A 124 1.63 7.08 -3.51
C GLY A 124 1.77 8.49 -4.10
N PHE A 125 0.65 9.19 -4.26
CA PHE A 125 0.63 10.57 -4.78
C PHE A 125 0.14 11.57 -3.72
N PRO A 126 0.85 12.69 -3.49
CA PRO A 126 2.21 12.96 -3.95
C PRO A 126 3.19 11.95 -3.35
N PRO A 127 4.38 11.76 -3.95
CA PRO A 127 5.38 10.84 -3.41
C PRO A 127 5.74 11.24 -1.97
N ARG A 128 5.65 10.29 -1.05
CA ARG A 128 6.03 10.45 0.37
C ARG A 128 7.27 9.62 0.66
N GLN A 129 8.23 10.22 1.36
CA GLN A 129 9.53 9.60 1.66
C GLN A 129 9.57 8.99 3.07
N TYR A 130 8.54 8.21 3.43
CA TYR A 130 8.47 7.58 4.76
C TYR A 130 9.59 6.58 4.99
N GLN A 131 10.05 5.87 3.95
CA GLN A 131 11.19 4.95 4.07
C GLN A 131 12.48 5.69 4.45
N LEU A 132 12.81 6.78 3.75
CA LEU A 132 13.98 7.60 4.09
C LEU A 132 13.91 8.13 5.52
N LEU A 133 12.74 8.62 5.94
CA LEU A 133 12.56 9.09 7.32
C LEU A 133 12.74 7.94 8.32
N SER A 134 12.14 6.78 8.07
CA SER A 134 12.30 5.59 8.90
C SER A 134 13.75 5.15 9.00
N ASP A 135 14.50 5.13 7.90
CA ASP A 135 15.92 4.76 7.89
C ASP A 135 16.75 5.70 8.77
N ILE A 136 16.53 7.01 8.66
CA ILE A 136 17.19 8.02 9.49
C ILE A 136 16.87 7.79 10.97
N LEU A 137 15.59 7.59 11.30
CA LEU A 137 15.15 7.38 12.68
C LEU A 137 15.69 6.07 13.26
N LEU A 138 15.67 4.98 12.49
CA LEU A 138 16.18 3.68 12.92
C LEU A 138 17.69 3.73 13.15
N GLN A 139 18.45 4.39 12.28
CA GLN A 139 19.89 4.58 12.48
C GLN A 139 20.17 5.38 13.76
N LEU A 140 19.43 6.46 14.00
CA LEU A 140 19.55 7.26 15.23
C LEU A 140 19.21 6.44 16.49
N ILE A 141 18.13 5.65 16.46
CA ILE A 141 17.71 4.81 17.59
C ILE A 141 18.74 3.71 17.85
N VAL A 142 19.12 2.94 16.83
CA VAL A 142 20.10 1.85 16.95
C VAL A 142 21.46 2.35 17.41
N GLY A 143 21.88 3.53 16.93
CA GLY A 143 23.13 4.18 17.33
C GLY A 143 23.13 4.75 18.76
N SER A 144 21.97 5.13 19.29
CA SER A 144 21.84 5.69 20.65
C SER A 144 21.61 4.64 21.75
N LEU A 145 21.15 3.44 21.39
CA LEU A 145 20.97 2.34 22.33
C LEU A 145 22.30 1.67 22.71
N ASP A 146 22.44 1.32 24.00
CA ASP A 146 23.54 0.47 24.49
C ASP A 146 23.59 -0.84 23.67
N PRO A 147 24.71 -1.14 22.97
CA PRO A 147 24.86 -2.35 22.17
C PRO A 147 24.54 -3.64 22.93
N ARG A 148 24.79 -3.69 24.25
CA ARG A 148 24.52 -4.88 25.07
C ARG A 148 23.03 -5.11 25.35
N ARG A 149 22.24 -4.04 25.35
CA ARG A 149 20.80 -4.06 25.67
C ARG A 149 19.90 -3.81 24.46
N ARG A 150 20.47 -3.43 23.32
CA ARG A 150 19.75 -3.07 22.09
C ARG A 150 18.68 -4.10 21.70
N ARG A 151 19.04 -5.38 21.66
CA ARG A 151 18.09 -6.46 21.29
C ARG A 151 16.90 -6.52 22.22
N GLU A 152 17.14 -6.45 23.54
CA GLU A 152 16.09 -6.47 24.56
C GLU A 152 15.20 -5.23 24.46
N ALA A 153 15.79 -4.04 24.28
CA ALA A 153 15.05 -2.79 24.13
C ALA A 153 14.15 -2.79 22.89
N LEU A 154 14.66 -3.25 21.74
CA LEU A 154 13.88 -3.38 20.51
C LEU A 154 12.78 -4.43 20.64
N TYR A 155 13.07 -5.58 21.26
CA TYR A 155 12.05 -6.61 21.53
C TYR A 155 10.93 -6.07 22.44
N ALA A 156 11.30 -5.37 23.52
CA ALA A 156 10.33 -4.77 24.44
C ALA A 156 9.48 -3.69 23.75
N ALA A 157 10.06 -2.91 22.84
CA ALA A 157 9.32 -1.94 22.04
C ALA A 157 8.31 -2.63 21.10
N GLY A 158 8.73 -3.69 20.39
CA GLY A 158 7.84 -4.48 19.54
C GLY A 158 6.70 -5.15 20.33
N ARG A 159 7.02 -5.71 21.51
CA ARG A 159 6.03 -6.26 22.45
C ARG A 159 4.97 -5.24 22.85
N ARG A 160 5.38 -4.04 23.28
CA ARG A 160 4.44 -2.96 23.65
C ARG A 160 3.59 -2.53 22.47
N GLY A 161 4.18 -2.36 21.29
CA GLY A 161 3.42 -2.02 20.07
C GLY A 161 2.39 -3.10 19.69
N GLY A 162 2.74 -4.38 19.85
CA GLY A 162 1.80 -5.48 19.66
C GLY A 162 0.66 -5.47 20.69
N GLU A 163 0.97 -5.21 21.96
CA GLU A 163 -0.04 -5.08 23.03
C GLU A 163 -1.00 -3.91 22.76
N GLU A 164 -0.48 -2.75 22.35
CA GLU A 164 -1.27 -1.58 21.96
C GLU A 164 -2.18 -1.86 20.76
N LEU A 165 -1.69 -2.62 19.77
CA LEU A 165 -2.48 -3.04 18.61
C LEU A 165 -3.68 -3.89 19.04
N ILE A 166 -3.45 -4.92 19.87
CA ILE A 166 -4.51 -5.80 20.38
C ILE A 166 -5.53 -5.00 21.21
N GLN A 167 -5.07 -4.12 22.10
CA GLN A 167 -5.96 -3.24 22.87
C GLN A 167 -6.76 -2.27 21.99
N GLY A 168 -6.19 -1.85 20.86
CA GLY A 168 -6.91 -1.07 19.85
C GLY A 168 -8.09 -1.84 19.26
N ILE A 169 -7.86 -3.09 18.89
CA ILE A 169 -8.88 -4.00 18.34
C ILE A 169 -9.95 -4.31 19.39
N GLU A 170 -9.55 -4.59 20.62
CA GLU A 170 -10.50 -4.87 21.72
C GLU A 170 -11.43 -3.70 21.98
N ARG A 171 -10.90 -2.47 21.99
CA ARG A 171 -11.71 -1.26 22.19
C ARG A 171 -12.66 -1.01 21.03
N SER A 172 -12.21 -1.15 19.78
CA SER A 172 -13.06 -0.90 18.61
C SER A 172 -14.18 -1.93 18.49
N ALA A 173 -13.89 -3.20 18.81
CA ALA A 173 -14.85 -4.30 18.77
C ALA A 173 -15.66 -4.47 20.07
N GLN A 174 -15.42 -3.64 21.10
CA GLN A 174 -16.00 -3.79 22.45
C GLN A 174 -15.83 -5.20 23.01
N LEU A 175 -14.65 -5.78 22.80
CA LEU A 175 -14.34 -7.16 23.08
C LEU A 175 -13.73 -7.33 24.47
N SER A 176 -14.27 -8.27 25.24
CA SER A 176 -13.73 -8.63 26.56
C SER A 176 -13.03 -10.00 26.60
N VAL A 177 -13.27 -10.86 25.62
CA VAL A 177 -12.75 -12.23 25.59
C VAL A 177 -12.39 -12.64 24.17
N TRP A 178 -11.17 -13.14 23.98
CA TRP A 178 -10.74 -13.76 22.74
C TRP A 178 -11.15 -15.22 22.65
N ASN A 179 -11.50 -15.65 21.45
CA ASN A 179 -11.59 -17.05 21.07
C ASN A 179 -10.97 -17.23 19.66
N PRO A 180 -10.69 -18.47 19.23
CA PRO A 180 -10.09 -18.74 17.94
C PRO A 180 -10.83 -18.10 16.75
N GLU A 181 -12.17 -18.12 16.74
CA GLU A 181 -12.98 -17.53 15.67
C GLU A 181 -12.80 -16.01 15.59
N ARG A 182 -12.84 -15.33 16.74
CA ARG A 182 -12.63 -13.88 16.83
C ARG A 182 -11.21 -13.49 16.45
N PHE A 183 -10.22 -14.31 16.81
CA PHE A 183 -8.84 -14.10 16.38
C PHE A 183 -8.73 -14.14 14.85
N VAL A 184 -9.35 -15.14 14.21
CA VAL A 184 -9.39 -15.21 12.75
C VAL A 184 -10.06 -13.97 12.15
N HIS A 185 -11.25 -13.62 12.62
CA HIS A 185 -12.03 -12.54 12.00
C HIS A 185 -11.47 -11.13 12.27
N LEU A 186 -11.11 -10.82 13.51
CA LEU A 186 -10.69 -9.46 13.89
C LEU A 186 -9.20 -9.23 13.64
N PHE A 187 -8.37 -10.25 13.85
CA PHE A 187 -6.92 -10.10 13.73
C PHE A 187 -6.42 -10.55 12.36
N LEU A 188 -6.63 -11.81 11.96
CA LEU A 188 -6.08 -12.31 10.68
C LEU A 188 -6.76 -11.68 9.45
N GLN A 189 -8.09 -11.69 9.42
CA GLN A 189 -8.89 -11.16 8.31
C GLN A 189 -9.17 -9.65 8.43
N GLY A 190 -8.91 -9.07 9.60
CA GLY A 190 -9.02 -7.64 9.87
C GLY A 190 -7.65 -6.98 9.91
N ALA A 191 -7.11 -6.78 11.11
CA ALA A 191 -5.92 -5.97 11.35
C ALA A 191 -4.69 -6.37 10.50
N LEU A 192 -4.39 -7.66 10.37
CA LEU A 192 -3.27 -8.13 9.57
C LEU A 192 -3.46 -7.82 8.08
N LEU A 193 -4.66 -8.07 7.55
CA LEU A 193 -5.00 -7.75 6.17
C LEU A 193 -4.90 -6.24 5.88
N GLU A 194 -5.39 -5.40 6.78
CA GLU A 194 -5.29 -3.94 6.68
C GLU A 194 -3.83 -3.45 6.71
N MET A 195 -2.97 -4.13 7.46
CA MET A 195 -1.53 -3.88 7.46
C MET A 195 -0.80 -4.47 6.24
N GLY A 196 -1.50 -5.16 5.34
CA GLY A 196 -0.92 -5.76 4.13
C GLY A 196 -0.28 -7.14 4.35
N LEU A 197 -0.50 -7.78 5.50
CA LEU A 197 -0.15 -9.19 5.71
C LEU A 197 -1.22 -10.08 5.08
N GLN A 198 -0.82 -10.88 4.10
CA GLN A 198 -1.67 -11.96 3.63
C GLN A 198 -1.49 -13.20 4.49
N THR A 199 -2.63 -13.79 4.87
CA THR A 199 -2.69 -14.96 5.74
C THR A 199 -3.55 -16.05 5.14
N GLU A 200 -3.15 -17.31 5.34
CA GLU A 200 -3.98 -18.49 5.07
C GLU A 200 -4.28 -19.19 6.39
N LEU A 201 -5.56 -19.41 6.69
CA LEU A 201 -5.97 -20.25 7.81
C LEU A 201 -5.77 -21.72 7.43
N LEU A 202 -4.90 -22.41 8.16
CA LEU A 202 -4.64 -23.83 7.94
C LEU A 202 -5.56 -24.71 8.78
N GLU A 203 -5.78 -24.32 10.04
CA GLU A 203 -6.59 -25.09 10.98
C GLU A 203 -7.18 -24.20 12.06
N LEU A 204 -8.45 -24.42 12.39
CA LEU A 204 -9.13 -23.83 13.53
C LEU A 204 -9.38 -24.92 14.57
N ARG A 205 -8.87 -24.70 15.78
CA ARG A 205 -9.03 -25.61 16.92
C ARG A 205 -9.73 -24.89 18.07
N GLU A 206 -10.25 -25.63 19.04
CA GLU A 206 -10.88 -25.05 20.23
C GLU A 206 -9.90 -24.21 21.07
N ASP A 207 -8.62 -24.57 21.07
CA ASP A 207 -7.56 -23.95 21.87
C ASP A 207 -6.60 -23.07 21.07
N GLY A 208 -6.79 -22.94 19.75
CA GLY A 208 -5.83 -22.20 18.93
C GLY A 208 -6.14 -22.11 17.45
N VAL A 209 -5.29 -21.35 16.76
CA VAL A 209 -5.38 -21.08 15.33
C VAL A 209 -4.04 -21.37 14.69
N HIS A 210 -4.02 -22.24 13.68
CA HIS A 210 -2.86 -22.45 12.84
C HIS A 210 -3.04 -21.70 11.53
N TYR A 211 -2.12 -20.80 11.23
CA TYR A 211 -2.16 -19.99 10.03
C TYR A 211 -0.76 -19.82 9.44
N ARG A 212 -0.72 -19.48 8.16
CA ARG A 212 0.48 -19.14 7.40
C ARG A 212 0.46 -17.66 7.05
N LEU A 213 1.63 -17.02 7.10
CA LEU A 213 1.86 -15.66 6.60
C LEU A 213 2.62 -15.73 5.28
N PHE A 214 2.24 -14.92 4.30
CA PHE A 214 2.91 -14.86 3.00
C PHE A 214 3.74 -13.59 2.80
N THR A 215 3.36 -12.49 3.44
CA THR A 215 3.98 -11.18 3.23
C THR A 215 4.41 -10.54 4.54
N CYS A 216 5.47 -9.74 4.48
CA CYS A 216 5.92 -8.88 5.58
C CYS A 216 5.82 -7.41 5.13
N PRO A 217 5.03 -6.56 5.80
CA PRO A 217 4.87 -5.15 5.41
C PRO A 217 6.09 -4.29 5.75
N PHE A 218 7.10 -4.87 6.39
CA PHE A 218 8.33 -4.20 6.79
C PHE A 218 9.56 -4.72 6.03
N GLN A 219 9.37 -5.51 4.98
CA GLN A 219 10.45 -6.22 4.30
C GLN A 219 11.56 -5.30 3.76
N GLU A 220 11.20 -4.08 3.35
CA GLU A 220 12.14 -3.11 2.79
C GLU A 220 13.07 -2.47 3.82
N ILE A 221 12.80 -2.68 5.12
CA ILE A 221 13.53 -2.09 6.25
C ILE A 221 13.97 -3.17 7.26
N ALA A 222 13.75 -4.45 6.93
CA ALA A 222 14.09 -5.60 7.76
C ALA A 222 15.52 -6.11 7.51
#